data_AF-A0A7X7YUB7-F1
#
_entry.id   AF-A0A7X7YUB7-F1
#
_cell.length_a   1.000
_cell.length_b   1.000
_cell.length_c   1.000
_cell.angle_alpha   90.00
_cell.angle_beta   90.00
_cell.angle_gamma   90.00
#
_symmetry.space_group_name_H-M   'P 1'
#
loop_
_entity.id
_entity.type
_entity.pdbx_description
1 polymer ?
#
loop_
_entity_poly.entity_id
_entity_poly.type
_entity_poly.pdbx_seq_one_letter_code
_entity_poly.pdbx_strand_id
1 'polypeptide(L)'
;MAVSGTTKTASDLQMNYMTLLVTQMQNQNPLDPMDNADMTAQLAQFSQLQQMETLNNSFSKVLDSVQRNYASSLIGKEVSFEGTATDGSTETRTGKVEEVTIGEDGEIVLTLEHENVNLSDVTSIRD
;
A
#
# COMPACT_ATOMS: atom_id res chain seq x y z
N MET A 1 14.54 -22.57 -14.20
CA MET A 1 13.15 -23.08 -14.25
C MET A 1 12.33 -22.26 -13.27
N ALA A 2 11.63 -21.23 -13.74
CA ALA A 2 10.75 -20.42 -12.90
C ALA A 2 9.37 -21.08 -12.89
N VAL A 3 8.97 -21.62 -11.75
CA VAL A 3 7.57 -21.99 -11.51
C VAL A 3 6.80 -20.68 -11.37
N SER A 4 6.29 -20.18 -12.49
CA SER A 4 5.30 -19.10 -12.51
C SER A 4 3.99 -19.74 -12.08
N GLY A 5 3.80 -19.86 -10.76
CA GLY A 5 2.52 -20.21 -10.19
C GLY A 5 1.56 -19.06 -10.49
N THR A 6 0.71 -19.23 -11.50
CA THR A 6 -0.41 -18.34 -11.77
C THR A 6 -1.24 -18.27 -10.49
N THR A 7 -1.08 -17.20 -9.72
CA THR A 7 -1.96 -16.86 -8.61
C THR A 7 -3.35 -16.72 -9.19
N LYS A 8 -4.20 -17.74 -9.06
CA LYS A 8 -5.60 -17.66 -9.50
C LYS A 8 -6.23 -16.50 -8.73
N THR A 9 -6.52 -15.43 -9.44
CA THR A 9 -7.11 -14.23 -8.83
C THR A 9 -8.54 -14.56 -8.39
N ALA A 10 -9.11 -13.90 -7.36
CA ALA A 10 -10.52 -14.16 -7.04
C ALA A 10 -11.45 -13.84 -8.21
N SER A 11 -11.03 -12.97 -9.14
CA SER A 11 -11.71 -12.76 -10.40
C SER A 11 -11.82 -14.06 -11.21
N ASP A 12 -10.76 -14.87 -11.26
CA ASP A 12 -10.77 -16.19 -11.91
C ASP A 12 -11.67 -17.18 -11.18
N LEU A 13 -11.72 -17.14 -9.84
CA LEU A 13 -12.62 -17.98 -9.03
C LEU A 13 -14.09 -17.57 -9.21
N GLN A 14 -14.38 -16.28 -9.30
CA GLN A 14 -15.71 -15.73 -9.56
C GLN A 14 -16.19 -16.07 -10.97
N MET A 15 -15.31 -16.00 -11.99
CA MET A 15 -15.63 -16.42 -13.36
C MET A 15 -15.85 -17.92 -13.47
N ASN A 16 -15.06 -18.75 -12.77
CA ASN A 16 -15.29 -20.19 -12.69
C ASN A 16 -16.63 -20.50 -11.98
N TYR A 17 -16.99 -19.75 -10.94
CA TYR A 17 -18.28 -19.89 -10.27
C TYR A 17 -19.46 -19.51 -11.18
N MET A 18 -19.40 -18.39 -11.88
CA MET A 18 -20.44 -18.00 -12.85
C MET A 18 -20.58 -19.04 -13.97
N THR A 19 -19.46 -19.64 -14.40
CA THR A 19 -19.47 -20.72 -15.39
C THR A 19 -20.12 -21.99 -14.85
N LEU A 20 -19.82 -22.37 -13.61
CA LEU A 20 -20.44 -23.52 -12.94
C LEU A 20 -21.93 -23.27 -12.65
N LEU A 21 -22.33 -22.05 -12.27
CA LEU A 21 -23.71 -21.67 -12.01
C LEU A 21 -24.57 -21.72 -13.28
N VAL A 22 -24.03 -21.24 -14.42
CA VAL A 22 -24.68 -21.37 -15.73
C VAL A 22 -24.74 -22.83 -16.18
N THR A 23 -23.67 -23.60 -15.95
CA THR A 23 -23.62 -25.04 -16.29
C THR A 23 -24.62 -25.84 -15.46
N GLN A 24 -24.79 -25.53 -14.18
CA GLN A 24 -25.76 -26.18 -13.29
C GLN A 24 -27.19 -25.78 -13.68
N MET A 25 -27.46 -24.51 -13.99
CA MET A 25 -28.76 -24.10 -14.54
C MET A 25 -29.14 -24.85 -15.84
N GLN A 26 -28.15 -25.28 -16.63
CA GLN A 26 -28.36 -26.06 -17.85
C GLN A 26 -28.52 -27.58 -17.60
N ASN A 27 -28.08 -28.11 -16.43
CA ASN A 27 -27.99 -29.56 -16.18
C ASN A 27 -28.62 -30.07 -14.87
N GLN A 28 -29.30 -29.23 -14.08
CA GLN A 28 -29.88 -29.66 -12.79
C GLN A 28 -31.17 -30.47 -12.99
N ASN A 29 -31.10 -31.78 -12.72
CA ASN A 29 -32.24 -32.59 -12.30
C ASN A 29 -32.59 -32.17 -10.84
N PRO A 30 -33.83 -31.72 -10.55
CA PRO A 30 -34.21 -30.96 -9.34
C PRO A 30 -34.07 -31.63 -7.96
N LEU A 31 -33.47 -32.82 -7.84
CA LEU A 31 -33.57 -33.65 -6.63
C LEU A 31 -32.39 -33.57 -5.64
N ASP A 32 -31.27 -32.89 -5.94
CA ASP A 32 -30.18 -32.70 -4.95
C ASP A 32 -29.44 -31.35 -5.10
N PRO A 33 -29.93 -30.27 -4.47
CA PRO A 33 -29.34 -28.93 -4.59
C PRO A 33 -28.24 -28.61 -3.57
N MET A 34 -27.76 -29.56 -2.75
CA MET A 34 -27.07 -29.22 -1.49
C MET A 34 -25.59 -28.82 -1.57
N ASP A 35 -24.83 -29.11 -2.63
CA ASP A 35 -23.35 -28.90 -2.62
C ASP A 35 -22.90 -27.49 -3.05
N ASN A 36 -23.78 -26.69 -3.68
CA ASN A 36 -23.39 -25.41 -4.29
C ASN A 36 -23.54 -24.20 -3.35
N ALA A 37 -24.34 -24.32 -2.29
CA ALA A 37 -24.59 -23.23 -1.35
C ALA A 37 -23.38 -22.96 -0.45
N ASP A 38 -22.73 -24.01 0.05
CA ASP A 38 -21.58 -23.89 0.97
C ASP A 38 -20.34 -23.32 0.28
N MET A 39 -20.08 -23.74 -0.97
CA MET A 39 -18.98 -23.18 -1.77
C MET A 39 -19.25 -21.71 -2.15
N THR A 40 -20.51 -21.34 -2.42
CA THR A 40 -20.91 -19.94 -2.66
C THR A 40 -20.69 -19.09 -1.41
N ALA A 41 -21.06 -19.60 -0.23
CA ALA A 41 -20.85 -18.91 1.03
C ALA A 41 -19.36 -18.67 1.33
N GLN A 42 -18.50 -19.67 1.09
CA GLN A 42 -17.05 -19.53 1.24
C GLN A 42 -16.43 -18.56 0.22
N LEU A 43 -16.90 -18.57 -1.03
CA LEU A 43 -16.47 -17.61 -2.06
C LEU A 43 -16.90 -16.18 -1.74
N ALA A 44 -18.12 -16.00 -1.22
CA ALA A 44 -18.59 -14.69 -0.76
C ALA A 44 -17.72 -14.17 0.39
N GLN A 45 -17.38 -15.03 1.35
CA GLN A 45 -16.47 -14.68 2.46
C GLN A 45 -15.06 -14.32 1.95
N PHE A 46 -14.52 -15.09 0.99
CA PHE A 46 -13.21 -14.81 0.40
C PHE A 46 -13.21 -13.51 -0.41
N SER A 47 -14.28 -13.25 -1.17
CA SER A 47 -14.45 -12.01 -1.94
C SER A 47 -14.51 -10.79 -1.02
N GLN A 48 -15.16 -10.90 0.14
CA GLN A 48 -15.17 -9.84 1.15
C GLN A 48 -13.78 -9.58 1.74
N LEU A 49 -13.01 -10.63 2.05
CA LEU A 49 -11.64 -10.49 2.53
C LEU A 49 -10.74 -9.83 1.48
N GLN A 50 -10.83 -10.24 0.21
CA GLN A 50 -10.07 -9.62 -0.86
C GLN A 50 -10.50 -8.17 -1.10
N GLN A 51 -11.79 -7.85 -0.99
CA GLN A 51 -12.27 -6.47 -1.07
C GLN A 51 -11.64 -5.62 0.04
N MET A 52 -11.56 -6.16 1.27
CA MET A 52 -10.92 -5.50 2.40
C MET A 52 -9.41 -5.32 2.18
N GLU A 53 -8.73 -6.32 1.65
CA GLU A 53 -7.31 -6.23 1.28
C GLU A 53 -7.08 -5.19 0.18
N THR A 54 -7.94 -5.16 -0.84
CA THR A 54 -7.91 -4.17 -1.92
C THR A 54 -8.11 -2.75 -1.39
N LEU A 55 -9.03 -2.58 -0.45
CA LEU A 55 -9.27 -1.30 0.23
C LEU A 55 -8.06 -0.88 1.06
N ASN A 56 -7.46 -1.80 1.82
CA ASN A 56 -6.25 -1.52 2.60
C ASN A 56 -5.10 -1.07 1.69
N ASN A 57 -4.83 -1.81 0.61
CA ASN A 57 -3.81 -1.46 -0.38
C ASN A 57 -4.09 -0.11 -1.05
N SER A 58 -5.35 0.20 -1.34
CA SER A 58 -5.74 1.50 -1.90
C SER A 58 -5.51 2.62 -0.90
N PHE A 59 -5.82 2.39 0.37
CA PHE A 59 -5.59 3.35 1.45
C PHE A 59 -4.10 3.65 1.65
N SER A 60 -3.24 2.62 1.66
CA SER A 60 -1.78 2.80 1.72
C SER A 60 -1.27 3.66 0.56
N LYS A 61 -1.70 3.39 -0.68
CA LYS A 61 -1.31 4.21 -1.85
C LYS A 61 -1.76 5.67 -1.75
N VAL A 62 -2.93 5.92 -1.16
CA VAL A 62 -3.43 7.27 -0.92
C VAL A 62 -2.57 7.96 0.14
N LEU A 63 -2.26 7.27 1.23
CA LEU A 63 -1.38 7.79 2.28
C LEU A 63 -0.01 8.17 1.71
N ASP A 64 0.61 7.30 0.92
CA ASP A 64 1.89 7.59 0.26
C ASP A 64 1.79 8.83 -0.65
N SER A 65 0.67 8.98 -1.35
CA SER A 65 0.44 10.14 -2.23
C SER A 65 0.29 11.43 -1.43
N VAL A 66 -0.40 11.40 -0.30
CA VAL A 66 -0.54 12.55 0.60
C VAL A 66 0.82 12.94 1.19
N GLN A 67 1.60 11.96 1.66
CA GLN A 67 2.94 12.19 2.19
C GLN A 67 3.88 12.77 1.13
N ARG A 68 3.85 12.26 -0.10
CA ARG A 68 4.64 12.83 -1.21
C ARG A 68 4.27 14.27 -1.55
N ASN A 69 2.97 14.59 -1.55
CA ASN A 69 2.52 15.97 -1.76
C ASN A 69 2.99 16.89 -0.63
N TYR A 70 2.89 16.43 0.61
CA TYR A 70 3.39 17.16 1.77
C TYR A 70 4.89 17.41 1.67
N ALA A 71 5.68 16.38 1.37
CA ALA A 71 7.12 16.50 1.19
C ALA A 71 7.49 17.45 0.04
N SER A 72 6.77 17.39 -1.09
CA SER A 72 6.96 18.33 -2.21
C SER A 72 6.70 19.78 -1.81
N SER A 73 5.78 20.02 -0.86
CA SER A 73 5.53 21.36 -0.32
C SER A 73 6.65 21.89 0.60
N LEU A 74 7.54 21.01 1.06
CA LEU A 74 8.70 21.37 1.87
C LEU A 74 9.88 21.86 1.02
N ILE A 75 9.89 21.59 -0.30
CA ILE A 75 10.94 22.06 -1.20
C ILE A 75 11.03 23.59 -1.11
N GLY A 76 12.22 24.08 -0.81
CA GLY A 76 12.50 25.50 -0.62
C GLY A 76 12.23 26.05 0.78
N LYS A 77 11.60 25.28 1.68
CA LYS A 77 11.42 25.64 3.09
C LYS A 77 12.63 25.23 3.93
N GLU A 78 12.78 25.86 5.09
CA GLU A 78 13.80 25.51 6.07
C GLU A 78 13.21 24.50 7.06
N VAL A 79 13.83 23.33 7.17
CA VAL A 79 13.43 22.27 8.09
C VAL A 79 14.44 22.12 9.22
N SER A 80 13.95 21.83 10.41
CA SER A 80 14.74 21.52 11.60
C SER A 80 14.65 20.03 11.89
N PHE A 81 15.79 19.37 12.06
CA PHE A 81 15.89 17.94 12.29
C PHE A 81 16.83 17.63 13.45
N GLU A 82 16.62 16.51 14.12
CA GLU A 82 17.50 16.05 15.20
C GLU A 82 18.72 15.34 14.61
N GLY A 83 19.91 15.89 14.88
CA GLY A 83 21.18 15.28 14.54
C GLY A 83 21.98 14.97 15.81
N THR A 84 22.71 13.86 15.79
CA THR A 84 23.62 13.53 16.90
C THR A 84 24.90 14.36 16.77
N ALA A 85 25.22 15.14 17.80
CA ALA A 85 26.47 15.87 17.91
C ALA A 85 27.64 14.91 18.25
N THR A 86 28.87 15.38 18.03
CA THR A 86 30.10 14.57 18.22
C THR A 86 30.30 14.12 19.67
N ASP A 87 29.62 14.75 20.62
CA ASP A 87 29.60 14.42 22.04
C ASP A 87 28.51 13.39 22.43
N GLY A 88 27.67 12.96 21.48
CA GLY A 88 26.54 12.06 21.72
C GLY A 88 25.25 12.76 22.16
N SER A 89 25.22 14.11 22.19
CA SER A 89 24.02 14.89 22.48
C SER A 89 23.14 15.01 21.23
N THR A 90 21.82 15.01 21.40
CA THR A 90 20.88 15.35 20.32
C THR A 90 20.85 16.87 20.14
N GLU A 91 21.25 17.35 18.96
CA GLU A 91 21.18 18.77 18.60
C GLU A 91 20.21 18.96 17.45
N THR A 92 19.41 20.03 17.52
CA THR A 92 18.56 20.43 16.40
C THR A 92 19.40 21.16 15.37
N ARG A 93 19.54 20.58 14.17
CA ARG A 93 20.15 21.22 13.01
C ARG A 93 19.07 21.76 12.09
N THR A 94 19.42 22.76 11.29
CA THR A 94 18.53 23.36 10.30
C THR A 94 19.13 23.22 8.92
N GLY A 95 18.28 23.01 7.92
CA GLY A 95 18.69 22.94 6.53
C GLY A 95 17.53 23.29 5.60
N LYS A 96 17.87 23.86 4.45
CA LYS A 96 16.90 24.14 3.39
C LYS A 96 16.71 22.89 2.53
N VAL A 97 15.47 22.51 2.28
CA VAL A 97 15.13 21.39 1.40
C VAL A 97 15.34 21.80 -0.06
N GLU A 98 16.24 21.13 -0.75
CA GLU A 98 16.49 21.36 -2.18
C GLU A 98 15.75 20.34 -3.05
N GLU A 99 15.70 19.09 -2.59
CA GLU A 99 15.08 18.00 -3.34
C GLU A 99 14.33 17.05 -2.39
N VAL A 100 13.30 16.41 -2.91
CA VAL A 100 12.55 15.34 -2.24
C VAL A 100 12.67 14.10 -3.13
N THR A 101 13.23 13.04 -2.57
CA THR A 101 13.41 11.76 -3.26
C THR A 101 12.75 10.65 -2.47
N ILE A 102 12.34 9.60 -3.18
CA ILE A 102 11.78 8.39 -2.57
C ILE A 102 12.90 7.34 -2.55
N GLY A 103 13.26 6.87 -1.36
CA GLY A 103 14.26 5.81 -1.19
C GLY A 103 13.77 4.44 -1.68
N GLU A 104 14.66 3.46 -1.73
CA GLU A 104 14.34 2.10 -2.19
C GLU A 104 13.24 1.42 -1.33
N ASP A 105 13.14 1.79 -0.05
CA ASP A 105 12.15 1.28 0.89
C ASP A 105 10.83 2.07 0.89
N GLY A 106 10.66 3.04 -0.02
CA GLY A 106 9.47 3.90 -0.08
C GLY A 106 9.49 5.06 0.92
N GLU A 107 10.56 5.20 1.70
CA GLU A 107 10.74 6.30 2.63
C GLU A 107 10.97 7.62 1.88
N ILE A 108 10.36 8.68 2.39
CA ILE A 108 10.56 10.03 1.84
C ILE A 108 11.82 10.62 2.46
N VAL A 109 12.79 10.88 1.59
CA VAL A 109 14.08 11.47 1.93
C VAL A 109 14.11 12.90 1.41
N LEU A 110 14.46 13.83 2.30
CA LEU A 110 14.68 15.23 2.01
C LEU A 110 16.19 15.43 1.81
N THR A 111 16.58 15.83 0.61
CA THR A 111 17.96 16.21 0.32
C THR A 111 18.13 17.68 0.69
N LEU A 112 18.97 17.93 1.69
CA LEU A 112 19.45 19.27 2.05
C LEU A 112 20.81 19.51 1.37
N GLU A 113 21.30 20.75 1.39
CA GLU A 113 22.55 21.15 0.74
C GLU A 113 23.78 20.27 1.10
N HIS A 114 23.81 19.69 2.30
CA HIS A 114 24.95 18.91 2.80
C HIS A 114 24.59 17.55 3.43
N GLU A 115 23.31 17.21 3.56
CA GLU A 115 22.87 15.99 4.26
C GLU A 115 21.49 15.54 3.78
N ASN A 116 21.27 14.23 3.77
CA ASN A 116 19.96 13.65 3.52
C ASN A 116 19.27 13.36 4.84
N VAL A 117 18.02 13.79 4.98
CA VAL A 117 17.24 13.63 6.21
C VAL A 117 15.92 12.97 5.88
N ASN A 118 15.51 11.98 6.67
CA ASN A 118 14.22 11.35 6.50
C ASN A 118 13.11 12.30 6.95
N LEU A 119 11.97 12.30 6.24
CA LEU A 119 10.82 13.12 6.63
C LEU A 119 10.37 12.83 8.08
N SER A 120 10.59 11.61 8.57
CA SER A 120 10.29 11.17 9.93
C SER A 120 11.14 11.87 11.00
N ASP A 121 12.34 12.33 10.66
CA ASP A 121 13.30 12.93 11.59
C ASP A 121 13.16 14.47 11.66
N VAL A 122 12.27 15.04 10.85
CA VAL A 122 11.98 16.47 10.85
C VAL A 122 11.11 16.83 12.06
N THR A 123 11.66 17.66 12.95
CA THR A 123 11.01 18.09 14.19
C THR A 123 10.21 19.39 14.01
N SER A 124 10.63 20.28 13.10
CA SER A 124 9.94 21.57 12.88
C SER A 124 10.20 22.12 11.47
N ILE A 125 9.27 22.93 10.97
CA ILE A 125 9.36 23.56 9.64
C ILE A 125 9.20 25.07 9.82
N ARG A 126 10.06 25.85 9.15
CA ARG A 126 10.02 27.32 9.10
C ARG A 126 9.88 27.80 7.65
N ASP A 127 9.10 28.86 7.48
CA ASP A 127 8.90 29.57 6.21
C ASP A 127 10.03 30.57 5.91
#